data_AF-A0A968WQX3-F1
#
_entry.id   AF-A0A968WQX3-F1
#
_cell.length_a   1.000
_cell.length_b   1.000
_cell.length_c   1.000
_cell.angle_alpha   90.00
_cell.angle_beta   90.00
_cell.angle_gamma   90.00
#
_symmetry.space_group_name_H-M   'P 1'
#
loop_
_entity.id
_entity.type
_entity.pdbx_description
1 polymer ?
#
loop_
_entity_poly.entity_id
_entity_poly.type
_entity_poly.pdbx_seq_one_letter_code
_entity_poly.pdbx_strand_id
1 'polypeptide(L)'
;MPGAFDEPRDFAIEMIGKLPRDAKVMLELPVNFLELMKSDLKIESIDRRTNVAVALLPPSGKILLGRGRMPAKARFRMRLLVALAKEDMKRAHQIAVRQLYLGEEEVGRVTWRLEPGRRKLEKQGKQNA
;
A
#
# COMPACT_ATOMS: atom_id res chain seq x y z
N MET A 1 -17.52 19.65 -1.25
CA MET A 1 -16.88 20.43 -2.35
C MET A 1 -16.18 19.45 -3.28
N PRO A 2 -16.54 19.37 -4.57
CA PRO A 2 -15.83 18.55 -5.56
C PRO A 2 -14.74 19.40 -6.22
N GLY A 3 -13.48 18.97 -6.15
CA GLY A 3 -12.36 19.66 -6.78
C GLY A 3 -11.07 19.26 -6.11
N ALA A 4 -10.18 18.59 -6.86
CA ALA A 4 -8.87 18.17 -6.38
C ALA A 4 -8.17 19.37 -5.70
N PHE A 5 -7.75 19.18 -4.45
CA PHE A 5 -7.14 20.23 -3.65
C PHE A 5 -5.94 20.84 -4.39
N ASP A 6 -6.00 22.13 -4.68
CA ASP A 6 -4.93 22.88 -5.37
C ASP A 6 -3.83 23.37 -4.42
N GLU A 7 -3.97 23.10 -3.12
CA GLU A 7 -3.00 23.47 -2.08
C GLU A 7 -2.35 22.25 -1.42
N PRO A 8 -1.08 22.37 -0.98
CA PRO A 8 -0.43 21.32 -0.20
C PRO A 8 -1.15 21.05 1.13
N ARG A 9 -1.37 19.78 1.46
CA ARG A 9 -2.11 19.37 2.67
C ARG A 9 -1.38 18.31 3.47
N ASP A 10 -1.56 18.33 4.78
CA ASP A 10 -1.06 17.30 5.69
C ASP A 10 -1.92 16.05 5.56
N PHE A 11 -1.29 14.95 5.14
CA PHE A 11 -1.89 13.63 5.09
C PHE A 11 -1.03 12.63 5.85
N ALA A 12 -1.69 11.68 6.49
CA ALA A 12 -1.08 10.43 6.91
C ALA A 12 -1.56 9.30 5.99
N ILE A 13 -0.65 8.40 5.63
CA ILE A 13 -0.97 7.18 4.88
C ILE A 13 -0.80 6.00 5.83
N GLU A 14 -1.85 5.20 5.98
CA GLU A 14 -1.85 4.06 6.89
C GLU A 14 -2.22 2.78 6.15
N MET A 15 -1.44 1.72 6.36
CA MET A 15 -1.76 0.37 5.95
C MET A 15 -2.48 -0.36 7.08
N ILE A 16 -3.56 -1.07 6.74
CA ILE A 16 -4.26 -1.97 7.63
C ILE A 16 -4.16 -3.38 7.06
N GLY A 17 -3.35 -4.22 7.71
CA GLY A 17 -3.18 -5.62 7.37
C GLY A 17 -4.12 -6.53 8.15
N LYS A 18 -4.79 -7.45 7.44
CA LYS A 18 -5.46 -8.63 8.00
C LYS A 18 -4.98 -9.87 7.27
N LEU A 19 -3.66 -10.09 7.33
CA LEU A 19 -2.96 -11.23 6.73
C LEU A 19 -2.45 -12.17 7.84
N PRO A 20 -2.18 -13.45 7.54
CA PRO A 20 -1.62 -14.38 8.50
C PRO A 20 -0.18 -14.00 8.87
N ARG A 21 0.30 -14.48 10.01
CA ARG A 21 1.56 -14.04 10.62
C ARG A 21 2.80 -14.36 9.78
N ASP A 22 2.75 -15.41 9.00
CA ASP A 22 3.80 -15.91 8.11
C ASP A 22 3.76 -15.25 6.72
N ALA A 23 2.75 -14.43 6.44
CA ALA A 23 2.70 -13.64 5.21
C ALA A 23 3.87 -12.66 5.15
N LYS A 24 4.47 -12.55 3.96
CA LYS A 24 5.48 -11.53 3.69
C LYS A 24 4.83 -10.38 2.94
N VAL A 25 4.95 -9.18 3.52
CA VAL A 25 4.47 -7.94 2.90
C VAL A 25 5.65 -7.01 2.67
N MET A 26 5.82 -6.62 1.41
CA MET A 26 6.83 -5.67 0.99
C MET A 26 6.15 -4.52 0.27
N LEU A 27 6.63 -3.31 0.51
CA LEU A 27 6.19 -2.11 -0.20
C LEU A 27 7.37 -1.55 -0.97
N GLU A 28 7.24 -1.51 -2.29
CA GLU A 28 8.14 -0.76 -3.16
C GLU A 28 7.60 0.67 -3.28
N LEU A 29 8.43 1.65 -2.97
CA LEU A 29 8.06 3.05 -2.98
C LEU A 29 9.21 3.94 -3.44
N PRO A 30 8.93 5.10 -4.06
CA PRO A 30 9.96 6.06 -4.42
C PRO A 30 10.68 6.60 -3.18
N VAL A 31 12.00 6.79 -3.25
CA VAL A 31 12.78 7.33 -2.10
C VAL A 31 12.29 8.71 -1.66
N ASN A 32 11.87 9.57 -2.60
CA ASN A 32 11.35 10.89 -2.28
C ASN A 32 10.04 10.87 -1.47
N PHE A 33 9.29 9.76 -1.49
CA PHE A 33 8.14 9.58 -0.61
C PHE A 33 8.58 9.48 0.85
N LEU A 34 9.68 8.75 1.13
CA LEU A 34 10.18 8.55 2.48
C LEU A 34 10.51 9.90 3.14
N GLU A 35 11.18 10.78 2.39
CA GLU A 35 11.55 12.12 2.85
C GLU A 35 10.33 13.02 3.02
N LEU A 36 9.47 13.11 1.99
CA LEU A 36 8.30 13.98 2.01
C LEU A 36 7.32 13.62 3.12
N MET A 37 7.14 12.32 3.35
CA MET A 37 6.18 11.78 4.32
C MET A 37 6.83 11.46 5.67
N LYS A 38 8.09 11.87 5.88
CA LYS A 38 8.83 11.61 7.13
C LYS A 38 8.64 10.17 7.62
N SER A 39 8.77 9.24 6.68
CA SER A 39 8.47 7.83 6.87
C SER A 39 9.52 7.18 7.76
N ASP A 40 9.08 6.42 8.75
CA ASP A 40 9.89 5.63 9.67
C ASP A 40 9.93 4.14 9.30
N LEU A 41 9.53 3.82 8.05
CA LEU A 41 9.49 2.46 7.55
C LEU A 41 10.86 1.78 7.62
N LYS A 42 10.86 0.52 8.02
CA LYS A 42 12.06 -0.33 7.98
C LYS A 42 12.39 -0.68 6.52
N ILE A 43 13.41 -0.01 5.99
CA ILE A 43 13.91 -0.25 4.64
C ILE A 43 14.81 -1.49 4.62
N GLU A 44 14.49 -2.42 3.74
CA GLU A 44 15.29 -3.62 3.48
C GLU A 44 16.35 -3.35 2.41
N SER A 45 15.99 -2.61 1.35
CA SER A 45 16.92 -2.27 0.28
C SER A 45 16.53 -0.99 -0.45
N ILE A 46 17.51 -0.36 -1.11
CA ILE A 46 17.31 0.82 -1.96
C ILE A 46 18.03 0.58 -3.29
N ASP A 47 17.28 0.59 -4.39
CA ASP A 47 17.85 0.65 -5.73
C ASP A 47 18.06 2.11 -6.12
N ARG A 48 19.31 2.56 -6.06
CA ARG A 48 19.71 3.93 -6.43
C ARG A 48 19.56 4.22 -7.92
N ARG A 49 19.58 3.21 -8.79
CA ARG A 49 19.44 3.40 -10.25
C ARG A 49 18.00 3.77 -10.61
N THR A 50 17.03 3.16 -9.93
CA THR A 50 15.59 3.38 -10.18
C THR A 50 14.94 4.31 -9.16
N ASN A 51 15.68 4.72 -8.12
CA ASN A 51 15.23 5.55 -7.01
C ASN A 51 14.02 4.94 -6.27
N VAL A 52 14.03 3.62 -6.10
CA VAL A 52 12.99 2.84 -5.42
C VAL A 52 13.57 2.22 -4.16
N ALA A 53 12.89 2.42 -3.04
CA ALA A 53 13.12 1.72 -1.78
C ALA A 53 12.14 0.56 -1.63
N VAL A 54 12.58 -0.46 -0.91
CA VAL A 54 11.77 -1.62 -0.54
C VAL A 54 11.68 -1.67 0.97
N ALA A 55 10.48 -1.53 1.51
CA ALA A 55 10.19 -1.61 2.94
C ALA A 55 9.54 -2.94 3.29
N LEU A 56 9.96 -3.53 4.43
CA LEU A 56 9.29 -4.68 5.02
C LEU A 56 8.19 -4.22 5.96
N LEU A 57 6.97 -4.72 5.76
CA LEU A 57 5.82 -4.33 6.55
C LEU A 57 5.31 -5.52 7.38
N PRO A 58 4.87 -5.28 8.63
CA PRO A 58 4.10 -6.27 9.38
C PRO A 58 2.85 -6.71 8.59
N PRO A 59 2.54 -8.02 8.53
CA PRO A 59 1.41 -8.53 7.75
C PRO A 59 0.05 -8.14 8.32
N SER A 60 -0.01 -7.83 9.62
CA SER A 60 -1.24 -7.52 10.34
C SER A 60 -1.11 -6.27 11.20
N GLY A 61 -2.23 -5.59 11.42
CA GLY A 61 -2.29 -4.40 12.27
C GLY A 61 -2.35 -3.11 11.47
N LYS A 62 -2.21 -1.98 12.18
CA LYS A 62 -2.14 -0.63 11.59
C LYS A 62 -0.69 -0.20 11.51
N ILE A 63 -0.24 0.19 10.33
CA ILE A 63 1.14 0.63 10.09
C ILE A 63 1.08 1.99 9.42
N LEU A 64 1.67 2.99 10.07
CA LEU A 64 1.86 4.30 9.48
C LEU A 64 2.95 4.17 8.40
N LEU A 65 2.60 4.45 7.15
CA LEU A 65 3.58 4.49 6.05
C LEU A 65 4.30 5.84 6.02
N GLY A 66 3.67 6.88 6.55
CA GLY A 66 4.26 8.20 6.74
C GLY A 66 3.19 9.28 6.91
N ARG A 67 3.61 10.44 7.42
CA ARG A 67 2.81 11.65 7.54
C ARG A 67 3.59 12.86 7.03
N GLY A 68 3.00 13.62 6.13
CA GLY A 68 3.67 14.76 5.54
C GLY A 68 2.75 15.68 4.76
N ARG A 69 3.28 16.84 4.40
CA ARG A 69 2.59 17.83 3.59
C ARG A 69 2.73 17.43 2.12
N MET A 70 1.73 16.76 1.56
CA MET A 70 1.73 16.39 0.15
C MET A 70 1.39 17.60 -0.73
N PRO A 71 2.18 17.87 -1.78
CA PRO A 71 1.81 18.87 -2.79
C PRO A 71 0.52 18.51 -3.52
N ALA A 72 -0.17 19.53 -4.04
CA ALA A 72 -1.30 19.33 -4.94
C ALA A 72 -0.89 18.43 -6.13
N LYS A 73 -1.78 17.51 -6.51
CA LYS A 73 -1.61 16.59 -7.65
C LYS A 73 -0.38 15.67 -7.55
N ALA A 74 0.25 15.55 -6.38
CA ALA A 74 1.38 14.64 -6.18
C ALA A 74 0.97 13.19 -6.48
N ARG A 75 1.84 12.46 -7.18
CA ARG A 75 1.65 11.04 -7.52
C ARG A 75 2.91 10.26 -7.17
N PHE A 76 2.75 9.27 -6.30
CA PHE A 76 3.82 8.35 -5.94
C PHE A 76 3.46 6.96 -6.45
N ARG A 77 4.25 6.45 -7.39
CA ARG A 77 4.03 5.10 -7.91
C ARG A 77 4.58 4.09 -6.92
N MET A 78 3.70 3.32 -6.31
CA MET A 78 4.04 2.29 -5.33
C MET A 78 3.56 0.92 -5.79
N ARG A 79 4.19 -0.13 -5.25
CA ARG A 79 3.77 -1.52 -5.47
C ARG A 79 3.75 -2.25 -4.13
N LEU A 80 2.59 -2.80 -3.81
CA LEU A 80 2.41 -3.66 -2.64
C LEU A 80 2.57 -5.11 -3.08
N LEU A 81 3.61 -5.77 -2.58
CA LEU A 81 3.90 -7.18 -2.85
C LEU A 81 3.49 -7.99 -1.63
N VAL A 82 2.63 -8.99 -1.85
CA VAL A 82 2.14 -9.88 -0.80
C VAL A 82 2.43 -11.32 -1.21
N ALA A 83 3.16 -12.04 -0.38
CA ALA A 83 3.37 -13.47 -0.51
C ALA A 83 2.68 -14.21 0.64
N LEU A 84 1.86 -15.20 0.29
CA LEU A 84 1.13 -16.08 1.21
C LEU A 84 1.63 -17.52 1.04
N ALA A 85 1.62 -18.30 2.12
CA ALA A 85 1.78 -19.75 2.01
C ALA A 85 0.60 -20.37 1.23
N LYS A 86 0.81 -21.55 0.63
CA LYS A 86 -0.21 -22.21 -0.20
C LYS A 86 -1.47 -22.53 0.61
N GLU A 87 -1.29 -22.84 1.89
CA GLU A 87 -2.33 -23.17 2.85
C GLU A 87 -3.22 -21.94 3.12
N ASP A 88 -2.60 -20.76 3.29
CA ASP A 88 -3.32 -19.52 3.52
C ASP A 88 -4.03 -18.99 2.28
N MET A 89 -3.56 -19.32 1.08
CA MET A 89 -4.26 -19.00 -0.17
C MET A 89 -5.65 -19.67 -0.28
N LYS A 90 -5.99 -20.61 0.62
CA LYS A 90 -7.31 -21.24 0.69
C LYS A 90 -8.34 -20.39 1.46
N ARG A 91 -7.94 -19.29 2.09
CA ARG A 91 -8.81 -18.40 2.86
C ARG A 91 -8.80 -16.99 2.27
N ALA A 92 -9.89 -16.28 2.52
CA ALA A 92 -10.02 -14.86 2.22
C ALA A 92 -9.11 -14.05 3.15
N HIS A 93 -8.33 -13.13 2.58
CA HIS A 93 -7.57 -12.15 3.35
C HIS A 93 -7.77 -10.75 2.82
N GLN A 94 -7.44 -9.76 3.65
CA GLN A 94 -7.62 -8.36 3.29
C GLN A 94 -6.40 -7.53 3.69
N ILE A 95 -6.04 -6.61 2.81
CA ILE A 95 -5.10 -5.54 3.08
C ILE A 95 -5.69 -4.24 2.55
N ALA A 96 -5.62 -3.18 3.32
CA ALA A 96 -6.11 -1.87 2.92
C ALA A 96 -5.04 -0.81 3.15
N VAL A 97 -5.04 0.22 2.32
CA VAL A 97 -4.29 1.45 2.53
C VAL A 97 -5.30 2.59 2.54
N ARG A 98 -5.22 3.43 3.56
CA ARG A 98 -6.07 4.61 3.71
C ARG A 98 -5.26 5.88 3.81
N GLN A 99 -5.88 6.96 3.40
CA GLN A 99 -5.36 8.32 3.47
C GLN A 99 -6.18 9.10 4.50
N LEU A 100 -5.49 9.69 5.48
CA LEU A 100 -6.08 10.45 6.57
C LEU A 100 -5.71 11.92 6.42
N TYR A 101 -6.69 12.80 6.29
CA TYR A 101 -6.51 14.25 6.32
C TYR A 101 -6.23 14.73 7.74
N LEU A 102 -5.22 15.58 7.89
CA LEU A 102 -4.70 16.05 9.19
C LEU A 102 -4.28 14.91 10.14
N GLY A 103 -4.16 13.68 9.63
CA GLY A 103 -3.84 12.49 10.40
C GLY A 103 -5.04 11.81 11.08
N GLU A 104 -6.27 12.31 10.90
CA GLU A 104 -7.43 11.85 11.68
C GLU A 104 -8.60 11.42 10.80
N GLU A 105 -8.95 12.22 9.79
CA GLU A 105 -10.16 12.02 8.98
C GLU A 105 -9.85 11.19 7.73
N GLU A 106 -10.48 10.02 7.58
CA GLU A 106 -10.29 9.19 6.38
C GLU A 106 -10.93 9.84 5.15
N VAL A 107 -10.09 10.22 4.19
CA VAL A 107 -10.52 10.87 2.94
C VAL A 107 -10.37 9.97 1.71
N GLY A 108 -9.73 8.81 1.86
CA GLY A 108 -9.54 7.87 0.77
C GLY A 108 -9.08 6.50 1.26
N ARG A 109 -9.49 5.45 0.53
CA ARG A 109 -9.10 4.07 0.85
C ARG A 109 -9.06 3.19 -0.39
N VAL A 110 -8.03 2.37 -0.47
CA VAL A 110 -7.95 1.24 -1.40
C VAL A 110 -7.88 -0.04 -0.58
N THR A 111 -8.70 -1.02 -0.94
CA THR A 111 -8.74 -2.33 -0.26
C THR A 111 -8.58 -3.44 -1.28
N TRP A 112 -7.60 -4.31 -1.03
CA TRP A 112 -7.42 -5.54 -1.78
C TRP A 112 -7.94 -6.72 -0.96
N ARG A 113 -8.82 -7.51 -1.59
CA ARG A 113 -9.33 -8.75 -1.05
C ARG A 113 -8.70 -9.92 -1.82
N LEU A 114 -7.87 -10.68 -1.13
CA LEU A 114 -7.14 -11.83 -1.65
C LEU A 114 -8.01 -13.07 -1.44
N GLU A 115 -8.61 -13.56 -2.52
CA GLU A 115 -9.56 -14.68 -2.49
C GLU A 115 -9.00 -15.93 -3.19
N PRO A 116 -9.31 -17.13 -2.69
CA PRO A 116 -9.01 -18.37 -3.39
C PRO A 116 -9.65 -18.40 -4.78
N GLY A 117 -8.93 -18.92 -5.78
CA GLY A 117 -9.51 -19.17 -7.10
C GLY A 117 -9.74 -17.95 -8.01
N ARG A 118 -9.64 -16.70 -7.49
CA ARG A 118 -9.82 -15.48 -8.31
C ARG A 118 -8.86 -15.39 -9.51
N ARG A 119 -7.63 -15.88 -9.33
CA ARG A 119 -6.61 -15.96 -10.39
C ARG A 119 -6.93 -16.96 -11.52
N LYS A 120 -7.78 -17.97 -11.25
CA LYS A 120 -8.26 -18.92 -12.28
C LYS A 120 -9.40 -18.32 -13.11
N LEU A 121 -10.30 -17.56 -12.47
CA LEU A 121 -11.39 -16.85 -13.13
C LEU A 121 -10.87 -15.79 -14.13
N GLU A 122 -9.85 -15.02 -13.76
CA GLU A 122 -9.23 -14.02 -14.66
C GLU A 122 -8.53 -14.64 -15.87
N LYS A 123 -7.96 -15.85 -15.73
CA LYS A 123 -7.32 -16.58 -16.84
C LYS A 123 -8.35 -17.17 -17.81
N GLN A 124 -9.48 -17.67 -17.30
CA GLN A 124 -10.56 -18.21 -18.14
C GLN A 124 -11.32 -17.09 -18.88
N GLY A 125 -11.51 -15.93 -18.26
CA GLY A 125 -12.13 -14.77 -18.92
C GLY A 125 -11.32 -14.18 -20.08
N LYS A 126 -9.98 -14.37 -20.09
CA LYS A 126 -9.11 -13.97 -21.21
C LYS A 126 -8.99 -14.99 -22.33
N GLN A 127 -9.47 -16.23 -22.14
CA GLN A 127 -9.49 -17.25 -23.20
C GLN A 127 -10.81 -17.26 -23.99
N ASN A 128 -11.85 -16.58 -23.48
CA ASN A 128 -13.18 -16.50 -24.10
C ASN A 128 -13.53 -15.09 -24.61
N ALA A 129 -12.53 -14.22 -24.77
CA ALA A 129 -12.67 -12.85 -25.29
C ALA A 129 -11.78 -12.64 -26.50
#